data_AF-A0A391P5L3-F1
#
_entry.id   AF-A0A391P5L3-F1
#
_cell.length_a   1.000
_cell.length_b   1.000
_cell.length_c   1.000
_cell.angle_alpha   90.00
_cell.angle_beta   90.00
_cell.angle_gamma   90.00
#
_symmetry.space_group_name_H-M   'P 1'
#
loop_
_entity.id
_entity.type
_entity.pdbx_description
1 polymer ?
#
loop_
_entity_poly.entity_id
_entity_poly.type
_entity_poly.pdbx_seq_one_letter_code
_entity_poly.pdbx_strand_id
1 'polypeptide(L)'
;MSQDIGDRSTHVATLTSAGAFTLGAVHYQVDGRRGFEQVLVVIAGDKIAGADLDGTVLVEHTQAAPGLTYVGNGKPRGPRQDR
;
A
#
# COMPACT_ATOMS: atom_id res chain seq x y z
N MET A 1 -22.76 18.00 19.94
CA MET A 1 -22.13 18.11 18.60
C MET A 1 -20.95 17.15 18.61
N SER A 2 -21.22 15.86 18.38
CA SER A 2 -20.24 14.78 18.56
C SER A 2 -19.72 14.42 17.17
N GLN A 3 -18.45 14.69 16.90
CA GLN A 3 -17.80 14.14 15.72
C GLN A 3 -17.45 12.69 16.03
N ASP A 4 -18.19 11.77 15.43
CA ASP A 4 -17.77 10.37 15.32
C ASP A 4 -16.72 10.32 14.20
N ILE A 5 -15.45 10.52 14.55
CA ILE A 5 -14.31 10.35 13.63
C ILE A 5 -13.95 8.86 13.64
N GLY A 6 -14.83 8.03 13.08
CA GLY A 6 -14.60 6.61 12.92
C GLY A 6 -13.50 6.35 11.87
N ASP A 7 -12.30 6.05 12.34
CA ASP A 7 -11.21 5.34 11.64
C ASP A 7 -10.85 5.81 10.22
N ARG A 8 -10.68 7.14 10.05
CA ARG A 8 -10.03 7.71 8.86
C ARG A 8 -8.67 8.28 9.22
N SER A 9 -7.61 7.71 8.65
CA SER A 9 -6.25 8.23 8.79
C SER A 9 -5.66 8.60 7.43
N THR A 10 -4.82 9.63 7.40
CA THR A 10 -4.09 10.03 6.20
C THR A 10 -2.67 10.41 6.59
N HIS A 11 -1.71 9.88 5.85
CA HIS A 11 -0.30 10.17 6.07
C HIS A 11 0.46 10.13 4.73
N VAL A 12 1.61 10.79 4.70
CA VAL A 12 2.53 10.73 3.55
C VAL A 12 3.41 9.50 3.70
N ALA A 13 3.59 8.76 2.60
CA ALA A 13 4.53 7.65 2.53
C ALA A 13 5.38 7.76 1.25
N THR A 14 6.63 7.29 1.32
CA THR A 14 7.49 7.17 0.15
C THR A 14 7.33 5.78 -0.45
N LEU A 15 7.08 5.70 -1.76
CA LEU A 15 7.00 4.43 -2.47
C LEU A 15 8.37 3.74 -2.49
N THR A 16 8.34 2.42 -2.43
CA THR A 16 9.51 1.57 -2.70
C THR A 16 10.02 1.76 -4.13
N SER A 17 11.19 1.22 -4.46
CA SER A 17 11.72 1.25 -5.84
C SER A 17 10.81 0.56 -6.86
N ALA A 18 9.95 -0.35 -6.41
CA ALA A 18 8.95 -1.03 -7.22
C ALA A 18 7.60 -0.29 -7.28
N GLY A 19 7.50 0.91 -6.70
CA GLY A 19 6.28 1.71 -6.75
C GLY A 19 5.14 1.20 -5.86
N ALA A 20 5.48 0.65 -4.70
CA ALA A 20 4.54 0.18 -3.69
C ALA A 20 4.75 0.86 -2.34
N PHE A 21 3.72 0.99 -1.53
CA PHE A 21 3.82 1.33 -0.10
C PHE A 21 3.44 0.12 0.77
N THR A 22 3.82 0.16 2.04
CA THR A 22 3.58 -0.94 2.98
C THR A 22 2.66 -0.48 4.10
N LEU A 23 1.61 -1.25 4.38
CA LEU A 23 0.78 -1.09 5.58
C LEU A 23 0.76 -2.43 6.34
N GLY A 24 1.29 -2.42 7.56
CA GLY A 24 1.55 -3.66 8.31
C GLY A 24 2.50 -4.58 7.54
N ALA A 25 2.03 -5.79 7.20
CA ALA A 25 2.78 -6.78 6.42
C ALA A 25 2.38 -6.84 4.93
N VAL A 26 1.51 -5.92 4.47
CA VAL A 26 0.96 -5.93 3.10
C VAL A 26 1.59 -4.84 2.26
N HIS A 27 2.05 -5.22 1.08
CA HIS A 27 2.54 -4.28 0.06
C HIS A 27 1.41 -3.94 -0.91
N TYR A 28 1.09 -2.65 -1.01
CA TYR A 28 0.09 -2.13 -1.93
C TYR A 28 0.80 -1.52 -3.13
N GLN A 29 0.66 -2.18 -4.28
CA GLN A 29 1.22 -1.72 -5.54
C GLN A 29 0.45 -0.50 -6.05
N VAL A 30 1.19 0.54 -6.46
CA VAL A 30 0.66 1.72 -7.14
C VAL A 30 1.01 1.64 -8.63
N ASP A 31 2.29 1.85 -8.97
CA ASP A 31 2.82 1.73 -10.33
C ASP A 31 4.35 1.60 -10.26
N GLY A 32 4.92 0.59 -10.92
CA GLY A 32 6.36 0.34 -10.95
C GLY A 32 7.22 1.48 -11.52
N ARG A 33 6.61 2.45 -12.21
CA ARG A 33 7.30 3.65 -12.72
C ARG A 33 7.47 4.76 -11.68
N ARG A 34 6.73 4.69 -10.57
CA ARG A 34 6.67 5.74 -9.53
C ARG A 34 7.62 5.47 -8.36
N GLY A 35 8.74 4.82 -8.63
CA GLY A 35 9.70 4.45 -7.59
C GLY A 35 10.19 5.68 -6.81
N PHE A 36 10.19 5.60 -5.47
CA PHE A 36 10.63 6.67 -4.56
C PHE A 36 9.78 7.96 -4.57
N GLU A 37 8.66 8.00 -5.29
CA GLU A 37 7.71 9.12 -5.22
C GLU A 37 7.02 9.17 -3.84
N GLN A 38 6.67 10.38 -3.38
CA GLN A 38 5.84 10.58 -2.19
C GLN A 38 4.36 10.54 -2.58
N VAL A 39 3.56 9.83 -1.78
CA VAL A 39 2.12 9.68 -1.97
C VAL A 39 1.36 9.94 -0.67
N LEU A 40 0.11 10.34 -0.79
CA LEU A 40 -0.85 10.34 0.31
C LEU A 40 -1.46 8.94 0.43
N VAL A 41 -1.30 8.31 1.58
CA VAL A 41 -1.98 7.06 1.93
C VAL A 41 -3.19 7.40 2.78
N VAL A 42 -4.37 7.03 2.31
CA VAL A 42 -5.65 7.24 2.99
C VAL A 42 -6.20 5.89 3.41
N ILE A 43 -6.49 5.74 4.70
CA ILE A 43 -7.14 4.56 5.27
C ILE A 43 -8.49 5.03 5.79
N ALA A 44 -9.57 4.39 5.36
CA ALA A 44 -10.93 4.68 5.79
C ALA A 44 -11.70 3.37 5.96
N GLY A 45 -11.77 2.87 7.20
CA GLY A 45 -12.29 1.54 7.48
C GLY A 45 -11.48 0.45 6.75
N ASP A 46 -12.14 -0.35 5.92
CA ASP A 46 -11.49 -1.39 5.10
C ASP A 46 -10.94 -0.86 3.76
N LYS A 47 -11.07 0.43 3.47
CA LYS A 47 -10.56 1.02 2.24
C LYS A 47 -9.20 1.65 2.43
N ILE A 48 -8.29 1.35 1.51
CA ILE A 48 -6.94 1.90 1.47
C ILE A 48 -6.75 2.50 0.08
N ALA A 49 -6.40 3.78 0.01
CA ALA A 49 -6.10 4.47 -1.25
C ALA A 49 -4.70 5.08 -1.20
N GLY A 50 -4.03 5.04 -2.34
CA GLY A 50 -2.83 5.83 -2.60
C GLY A 50 -3.18 6.95 -3.59
N ALA A 51 -2.86 8.19 -3.23
CA ALA A 51 -3.04 9.36 -4.08
C ALA A 51 -1.72 10.12 -4.23
N ASP A 52 -1.58 10.92 -5.29
CA ASP A 52 -0.51 11.90 -5.34
C ASP A 52 -0.70 13.01 -4.28
N LEU A 53 0.27 13.92 -4.16
CA LEU A 53 0.23 15.00 -3.18
C LEU A 53 -0.84 16.06 -3.49
N ASP A 54 -1.34 16.10 -4.73
CA ASP A 54 -2.44 16.98 -5.15
C ASP A 54 -3.82 16.35 -4.86
N GLY A 55 -3.84 15.10 -4.40
CA GLY A 55 -5.05 14.37 -4.02
C GLY A 55 -5.68 13.56 -5.15
N THR A 56 -5.01 13.41 -6.30
CA THR A 56 -5.45 12.52 -7.37
C THR A 56 -5.23 11.08 -6.94
N VAL A 57 -6.30 10.29 -6.90
CA VAL A 57 -6.23 8.87 -6.55
C VAL A 57 -5.49 8.09 -7.66
N LEU A 58 -4.42 7.41 -7.27
CA LEU A 58 -3.60 6.58 -8.15
C LEU A 58 -4.01 5.11 -8.06
N VAL A 59 -4.42 4.66 -6.87
CA VAL A 59 -4.88 3.29 -6.64
C VAL A 59 -5.86 3.22 -5.47
N GLU A 60 -6.83 2.30 -5.55
CA GLU A 60 -7.74 1.95 -4.47
C GLU A 60 -7.68 0.44 -4.20
N HIS A 61 -7.63 0.07 -2.93
CA HIS A 61 -7.64 -1.30 -2.45
C HIS A 61 -8.65 -1.45 -1.32
N THR A 62 -9.22 -2.64 -1.20
CA THR A 62 -9.99 -3.03 -0.01
C THR A 62 -9.14 -4.02 0.78
N GLN A 63 -8.94 -3.75 2.06
CA GLN A 63 -8.24 -4.63 2.97
C GLN A 63 -8.97 -5.98 2.99
N ALA A 64 -8.21 -7.07 2.91
CA ALA A 64 -8.78 -8.40 2.99
C ALA A 64 -9.44 -8.61 4.36
N ALA A 65 -10.56 -9.34 4.38
CA ALA A 65 -11.21 -9.71 5.62
C ALA A 65 -10.22 -10.41 6.57
N PRO A 66 -10.30 -10.18 7.89
CA PRO A 66 -9.43 -10.82 8.87
C PRO A 66 -9.40 -12.35 8.68
N GLY A 67 -8.19 -12.92 8.62
CA GLY A 67 -7.97 -14.36 8.38
C GLY A 67 -7.66 -14.74 6.93
N LEU A 68 -7.75 -13.79 5.98
CA LEU A 68 -7.25 -13.98 4.62
C LEU A 68 -5.76 -13.60 4.54
N THR A 69 -4.92 -14.60 4.32
CA THR A 69 -3.49 -14.40 4.07
C THR A 69 -3.21 -14.48 2.59
N TYR A 70 -2.65 -13.40 2.02
CA TYR A 70 -2.12 -13.44 0.67
C TYR A 70 -0.82 -14.26 0.64
N VAL A 71 -0.90 -15.48 0.12
CA VAL A 71 0.27 -16.25 -0.28
C VAL A 71 0.65 -15.76 -1.66
N GLY A 72 1.53 -14.74 -1.74
CA GLY A 72 2.01 -14.25 -3.03
C GLY A 72 2.52 -15.38 -3.91
N ASN A 73 2.71 -15.12 -5.21
CA ASN A 73 3.36 -16.03 -6.16
C ASN A 73 4.84 -16.25 -5.77
N GLY A 74 5.07 -16.87 -4.62
CA GLY A 74 6.35 -17.18 -4.03
C GLY A 74 6.98 -18.30 -4.81
N LYS A 75 7.53 -17.99 -5.98
CA LYS A 75 8.64 -18.77 -6.49
C LYS A 75 9.85 -18.36 -5.65
N PRO A 76 10.43 -19.25 -4.83
CA PRO A 76 11.66 -18.94 -4.12
C PRO A 76 12.69 -18.45 -5.15
N ARG A 77 13.40 -17.36 -4.85
CA ARG A 77 14.60 -17.01 -5.63
C ARG A 77 15.49 -18.26 -5.60
N GLY A 78 15.81 -18.79 -6.79
CA GLY A 78 16.67 -19.95 -6.92
C GLY A 78 18.01 -19.73 -6.22
N PRO A 79 18.76 -20.80 -5.93
CA PRO A 79 20.06 -20.69 -5.29
C PRO A 79 20.90 -19.63 -6.00
N ARG A 80 21.43 -18.66 -5.25
CA ARG A 80 22.46 -17.77 -5.80
C ARG A 80 23.67 -18.66 -6.06
N GLN A 81 24.00 -18.86 -7.32
CA GLN A 81 25.28 -19.44 -7.68
C GLN A 81 26.34 -18.40 -7.33
N ASP A 82 27.04 -18.63 -6.22
CA ASP A 82 28.31 -17.97 -5.95
C ASP A 82 29.31 -18.44 -7.02
N ARG A 83 30.12 -17.51 -7.51
CA ARG A 83 31.00 -17.69 -8.67
C ARG A 83 32.33 -18.29 -8.24
#